data_AF-A0A6G2JBP7-F1
#
_entry.id   AF-A0A6G2JBP7-F1
#
_cell.length_a   1.000
_cell.length_b   1.000
_cell.length_c   1.000
_cell.angle_alpha   90.00
_cell.angle_beta   90.00
_cell.angle_gamma   90.00
#
_symmetry.space_group_name_H-M   'P 1'
#
loop_
_entity.id
_entity.type
_entity.pdbx_description
1 polymer ?
#
loop_
_entity_poly.entity_id
_entity_poly.type
_entity_poly.pdbx_seq_one_letter_code
_entity_poly.pdbx_strand_id
1 'polypeptide(L)' 'MTDDVTRAEHELAPNALEGSIFRMVRQGQRVIYDLDERGLATRLRLGSEVDLGTPEWITAGGETA' A
#
# COMPACT_ATOMS: atom_id res chain seq x y z
N MET A 1 10.14 1.00 24.79
CA MET A 1 8.66 0.89 24.81
C MET A 1 8.25 0.87 23.36
N THR A 2 8.17 -0.32 22.78
CA THR A 2 7.89 -0.49 21.34
C THR A 2 6.40 -0.28 21.17
N ASP A 3 6.03 0.76 20.42
CA ASP A 3 4.66 1.04 20.04
C ASP A 3 4.08 -0.21 19.38
N ASP A 4 3.10 -0.84 20.04
CA ASP A 4 2.38 -1.98 19.51
C ASP A 4 1.61 -1.48 18.29
N VAL A 5 2.14 -1.73 17.09
CA VAL A 5 1.48 -1.34 15.85
C VAL A 5 0.21 -2.17 15.74
N THR A 6 -0.88 -1.63 16.27
CA THR A 6 -2.21 -2.22 16.17
C THR A 6 -2.58 -2.30 14.70
N ARG A 7 -2.47 -3.49 14.13
CA ARG A 7 -2.84 -3.74 12.73
C ARG A 7 -4.33 -4.07 12.70
N ALA A 8 -5.13 -3.10 12.30
CA ALA A 8 -6.57 -3.30 12.09
C ALA A 8 -6.81 -4.26 10.92
N GLU A 9 -7.70 -5.22 11.13
CA GLU A 9 -8.18 -6.14 10.10
C GLU A 9 -9.41 -5.53 9.44
N HIS A 10 -9.36 -5.35 8.13
CA HIS A 10 -10.45 -4.82 7.33
C HIS A 10 -10.87 -5.84 6.27
N GLU A 11 -12.17 -6.07 6.16
CA GLU A 11 -12.72 -6.94 5.12
C GLU A 11 -12.65 -6.24 3.76
N LEU A 12 -12.42 -7.03 2.70
CA LEU A 12 -12.38 -6.52 1.33
C LEU A 12 -13.81 -6.31 0.81
N ALA A 13 -14.07 -5.14 0.25
CA ALA A 13 -15.33 -4.88 -0.43
C ALA A 13 -15.47 -5.80 -1.67
N PRO A 14 -16.69 -6.19 -2.07
CA PRO A 14 -16.92 -7.02 -3.26
C PRO A 14 -16.44 -6.35 -4.56
N ASN A 15 -16.43 -5.02 -4.59
CA ASN A 15 -15.95 -4.19 -5.68
C ASN A 15 -14.52 -3.65 -5.46
N ALA A 16 -13.76 -4.20 -4.51
CA ALA A 16 -12.47 -3.62 -4.13
C ALA A 16 -11.41 -3.64 -5.25
N LEU A 17 -11.57 -4.52 -6.24
CA LEU A 17 -10.73 -4.63 -7.43
C LEU A 17 -11.25 -3.78 -8.60
N GLU A 18 -12.44 -3.20 -8.49
CA GLU A 18 -13.00 -2.35 -9.54
C GLU A 18 -12.12 -1.10 -9.73
N GLY A 19 -11.73 -0.83 -10.98
CA GLY A 19 -10.81 0.26 -11.30
C GLY A 19 -9.37 0.05 -10.82
N SER A 20 -9.04 -1.13 -10.28
CA SER A 20 -7.69 -1.48 -9.85
C SER A 20 -6.96 -2.29 -10.93
N ILE A 21 -5.63 -2.22 -10.93
CA ILE A 21 -4.79 -3.05 -11.83
C ILE A 21 -4.82 -4.55 -11.45
N PHE A 22 -5.21 -4.84 -10.21
CA PHE A 22 -5.29 -6.21 -9.71
C PHE A 22 -6.53 -6.92 -10.25
N ARG A 23 -6.32 -8.04 -10.93
CA ARG A 23 -7.38 -9.01 -11.21
C ARG A 23 -7.68 -9.92 -10.02
N MET A 24 -6.68 -10.15 -9.18
CA MET A 24 -6.72 -11.05 -8.03
C MET A 24 -5.63 -10.63 -7.03
N VAL A 25 -5.88 -10.81 -5.74
CA VAL A 25 -4.92 -10.52 -4.68
C VAL A 25 -4.65 -11.79 -3.90
N ARG A 26 -3.37 -12.11 -3.70
CA ARG A 26 -2.93 -13.27 -2.93
C ARG A 26 -2.44 -12.82 -1.57
N GLN A 27 -2.60 -13.70 -0.59
CA GLN A 27 -2.01 -13.52 0.73
C GLN A 27 -0.50 -13.27 0.62
N GLY A 28 0.01 -12.33 1.43
CA GLY A 28 1.41 -11.93 1.40
C GLY A 28 1.73 -10.78 0.44
N GLN A 29 0.80 -10.39 -0.45
CA GLN A 29 0.98 -9.20 -1.29
C GLN A 29 0.74 -7.93 -0.45
N ARG A 30 1.67 -6.97 -0.55
CA ARG A 30 1.47 -5.63 0.02
C ARG A 30 0.68 -4.76 -0.95
N VAL A 31 -0.42 -4.18 -0.48
CA VAL A 31 -1.31 -3.29 -1.24
C VAL A 31 -1.72 -2.10 -0.37
N ILE A 32 -2.04 -0.99 -1.01
CA ILE A 32 -2.72 0.16 -0.41
C ILE A 32 -4.20 0.04 -0.75
N TYR A 33 -5.08 0.39 0.19
CA TYR A 33 -6.53 0.40 0.00
C TYR A 33 -7.11 1.65 0.65
N ASP A 34 -8.33 1.98 0.26
CA ASP A 34 -9.16 3.01 0.89
C ASP A 34 -10.29 2.34 1.70
N LEU A 35 -10.85 3.01 2.71
CA LEU A 35 -11.97 2.48 3.48
C LEU A 35 -13.26 3.20 3.09
N ASP A 36 -14.25 2.42 2.65
CA ASP A 36 -15.59 2.94 2.37
C ASP A 36 -16.34 3.33 3.66
N GLU A 37 -17.50 3.99 3.54
CA GLU A 37 -18.35 4.39 4.68
C GLU A 37 -18.76 3.22 5.60
N ARG A 38 -18.73 1.99 5.05
CA ARG A 38 -18.99 0.74 5.78
C ARG A 38 -17.77 0.13 6.46
N GLY A 39 -16.59 0.76 6.34
CA GLY A 39 -15.32 0.26 6.87
C GLY A 39 -14.70 -0.89 6.05
N LEU A 40 -15.12 -1.05 4.78
CA LEU A 40 -14.63 -2.07 3.87
C LEU A 40 -13.49 -1.53 3.00
N ALA A 41 -12.46 -2.34 2.79
CA ALA A 41 -11.32 -2.00 1.96
C ALA A 41 -11.71 -2.00 0.47
N THR A 42 -11.51 -0.87 -0.21
CA THR A 42 -11.80 -0.65 -1.63
C THR A 42 -10.61 -0.02 -2.36
N ARG A 43 -10.68 0.06 -3.69
CA ARG A 43 -9.69 0.73 -4.57
C ARG A 43 -8.24 0.26 -4.31
N LEU A 44 -8.02 -1.04 -4.42
CA LEU A 44 -6.70 -1.65 -4.16
C LEU A 44 -5.63 -1.18 -5.15
N ARG A 45 -4.52 -0.70 -4.62
CA ARG A 45 -3.39 -0.15 -5.38
C ARG A 45 -2.08 -0.79 -4.96
N LEU A 46 -1.12 -0.86 -5.88
CA LEU A 46 0.23 -1.32 -5.54
C LEU A 46 0.82 -0.33 -4.55
N GLY A 47 1.35 -0.83 -3.42
CA GLY A 47 1.97 0.01 -2.39
C GLY A 47 3.30 0.63 -2.78
N SER A 48 3.56 0.79 -4.09
CA SER A 48 4.89 0.99 -4.66
C SER A 48 4.94 2.02 -5.78
N GLU A 49 3.86 2.75 -6.10
CA GLU A 49 3.96 3.82 -7.11
C GLU A 49 4.93 4.95 -6.67
N VAL A 50 5.33 4.99 -5.38
CA VAL A 50 6.41 5.89 -4.91
C VAL A 50 7.62 5.19 -4.26
N ASP A 51 7.60 3.87 -4.02
CA ASP A 51 8.61 3.20 -3.18
C ASP A 51 9.16 1.87 -3.76
N LEU A 52 9.28 1.77 -5.09
CA LEU A 52 10.23 0.82 -5.71
C LEU A 52 11.29 1.51 -6.57
N GLY A 53 11.35 2.84 -6.53
CA GLY A 53 12.38 3.64 -7.19
C GLY A 53 13.04 4.56 -6.18
N THR A 54 14.07 4.06 -5.51
CA THR A 54 15.18 4.90 -5.01
C THR A 54 14.81 5.89 -3.89
N PRO A 55 15.00 5.56 -2.60
CA PRO A 55 15.02 6.58 -1.53
C PRO A 55 15.85 7.81 -1.94
N GLU A 56 15.34 9.03 -1.80
CA GLU A 56 16.01 10.23 -2.33
C GLU A 56 17.44 10.45 -1.79
N TRP A 57 17.78 9.83 -0.65
CA TRP A 57 19.15 9.77 -0.13
C TRP A 57 20.16 9.09 -1.08
N ILE A 58 19.76 8.02 -1.80
CA ILE A 58 20.66 7.35 -2.75
C ILE A 58 20.80 8.12 -4.07
N THR A 59 19.90 9.07 -4.39
CA THR A 59 20.10 10.00 -5.52
C THR A 59 20.81 11.29 -5.12
N ALA A 60 20.80 11.67 -3.83
CA ALA A 60 21.42 12.90 -3.31
C ALA A 60 22.88 12.72 -2.83
N GLY A 61 23.42 11.50 -2.84
CA GLY A 61 24.76 11.20 -2.32
C GLY A 61 25.93 11.39 -3.30
N GLY A 62 25.68 11.98 -4.47
CA GLY A 62 26.64 12.05 -5.57
C GLY A 62 27.22 13.43 -5.83
N GLU A 63 27.42 14.29 -4.83
CA GLU A 63 28.07 15.59 -5.03
C GLU A 63 28.53 16.18 -3.68
N THR A 64 29.77 15.89 -3.28
CA THR A 64 30.67 16.88 -2.64
C THR A 64 32.08 16.30 -2.47
N ALA A 65 33.00 16.93 -3.22
CA ALA A 65 34.45 17.12 -2.98
C ALA A 65 35.37 15.88 -2.89
#